data_AF-A0A2N2XP32-F1
#
_entry.id   AF-A0A2N2XP32-F1
#
_cell.length_a   1.000
_cell.length_b   1.000
_cell.length_c   1.000
_cell.angle_alpha   90.00
_cell.angle_beta   90.00
_cell.angle_gamma   90.00
#
_symmetry.space_group_name_H-M   'P 1'
#
loop_
_entity.id
_entity.type
_entity.pdbx_description
1 polymer ?
#
loop_
_entity_poly.entity_id
_entity_poly.type
_entity_poly.pdbx_seq_one_letter_code
_entity_poly.pdbx_strand_id
1 'polypeptide(L)'
;IDSIARPRNRRNKRLTDFAITLTLITLLPFALFCTRQPLGLIANILMVLIGIRTWVGYSIQPNSERKLPGLKQGILTPADAFPRRDLDSDTLMNLNLLYAKHYRIMNDINIVFNGFKNLGRS
;
A
#
# COMPACT_ATOMS: atom_id res chain seq x y z
N ILE A 1 -5.08 -4.54 -21.01
CA ILE A 1 -4.13 -4.25 -19.91
C ILE A 1 -4.92 -3.90 -18.65
N ASP A 2 -4.82 -4.69 -17.57
CA ASP A 2 -5.52 -4.45 -16.30
C ASP A 2 -4.81 -3.42 -15.42
N SER A 3 -4.71 -2.21 -15.95
CA SER A 3 -4.05 -1.10 -15.25
C SER A 3 -4.87 -0.62 -14.05
N ILE A 4 -4.19 -0.15 -13.00
CA ILE A 4 -4.81 0.52 -11.85
C ILE A 4 -5.58 1.79 -12.25
N ALA A 5 -5.28 2.38 -13.42
CA ALA A 5 -6.00 3.55 -13.93
C ALA A 5 -7.45 3.24 -14.32
N ARG A 6 -7.81 1.97 -14.58
CA ARG A 6 -9.18 1.58 -14.94
C ARG A 6 -10.15 1.87 -13.79
N PRO A 7 -11.32 2.47 -14.04
CA PRO A 7 -12.31 2.78 -12.99
C PRO A 7 -12.68 1.56 -12.12
N ARG A 8 -12.81 0.38 -12.74
CA ARG A 8 -13.04 -0.89 -12.03
C ARG A 8 -11.92 -1.20 -11.02
N ASN A 9 -10.67 -1.04 -11.42
CA ASN A 9 -9.51 -1.34 -10.59
C ASN A 9 -9.33 -0.30 -9.48
N ARG A 10 -9.66 0.98 -9.74
CA ARG A 10 -9.74 2.03 -8.71
C ARG A 10 -10.78 1.71 -7.64
N ARG A 11 -11.98 1.27 -8.05
CA ARG A 11 -13.04 0.84 -7.12
C ARG A 11 -12.59 -0.36 -6.31
N ASN A 12 -12.03 -1.38 -6.96
CA ASN A 12 -11.50 -2.56 -6.28
C ASN A 12 -10.41 -2.17 -5.28
N LYS A 13 -9.50 -1.25 -5.64
CA LYS A 13 -8.49 -0.73 -4.73
C LYS A 13 -9.10 -0.08 -3.49
N ARG A 14 -10.10 0.78 -3.66
CA ARG A 14 -10.79 1.40 -2.53
C ARG A 14 -11.53 0.39 -1.64
N LEU A 15 -12.15 -0.62 -2.25
CA LEU A 15 -12.82 -1.71 -1.52
C LEU A 15 -11.82 -2.55 -0.73
N THR A 16 -10.68 -2.92 -1.34
CA THR A 16 -9.59 -3.60 -0.65
C THR A 16 -9.08 -2.77 0.53
N ASP A 17 -8.88 -1.47 0.32
CA ASP A 17 -8.39 -0.61 1.40
C ASP A 17 -9.36 -0.58 2.58
N PHE A 18 -10.65 -0.43 2.30
CA PHE A 18 -11.70 -0.43 3.30
C PHE A 18 -11.83 -1.78 4.01
N ALA A 19 -11.75 -2.89 3.29
CA ALA A 19 -11.81 -4.24 3.86
C ALA A 19 -10.63 -4.52 4.81
N ILE A 20 -9.42 -4.10 4.45
CA ILE A 20 -8.23 -4.21 5.31
C ILE A 20 -8.40 -3.34 6.55
N THR A 21 -8.86 -2.09 6.38
CA THR A 21 -9.13 -1.19 7.51
C THR A 21 -10.14 -1.79 8.47
N LEU A 22 -11.25 -2.34 7.98
CA LEU A 22 -12.26 -2.97 8.83
C LEU A 22 -11.69 -4.18 9.60
N THR A 23 -10.91 -5.02 8.91
CA THR A 23 -10.23 -6.17 9.53
C THR A 23 -9.26 -5.73 10.62
N LEU A 24 -8.49 -4.66 10.39
CA LEU A 24 -7.55 -4.10 11.37
C LEU A 24 -8.27 -3.46 12.56
N ILE A 25 -9.47 -2.89 12.38
CA ILE A 25 -10.27 -2.37 13.49
C ILE A 25 -10.81 -3.53 14.34
N THR A 26 -11.31 -4.60 13.73
CA THR A 26 -11.77 -5.79 14.47
C THR A 26 -10.62 -6.45 15.23
N LEU A 27 -9.44 -6.52 14.62
CA LEU A 27 -8.24 -7.12 15.21
C LEU A 27 -7.34 -6.08 15.90
N LEU A 28 -7.85 -4.89 16.23
CA LEU A 28 -7.05 -3.77 16.69
C LEU A 28 -6.13 -4.11 17.88
N PRO A 29 -6.58 -4.73 18.99
CA PRO A 29 -5.69 -5.03 20.11
C PRO A 29 -4.52 -5.94 19.70
N PHE A 30 -4.77 -6.89 18.79
CA PHE A 30 -3.73 -7.79 18.27
C PHE A 30 -2.80 -7.07 17.28
N ALA A 31 -3.36 -6.24 16.39
CA ALA A 31 -2.62 -5.48 15.40
C ALA A 31 -1.68 -4.45 16.06
N LEU A 32 -2.10 -3.82 17.16
CA LEU A 32 -1.26 -2.89 17.93
C LEU A 32 -0.03 -3.60 18.51
N PHE A 33 -0.17 -4.83 18.99
CA PHE A 33 0.96 -5.59 19.52
C PHE A 33 1.93 -6.08 18.42
N CYS A 34 1.40 -6.36 17.23
CA CYS A 34 2.19 -6.88 16.11
C CYS A 34 2.88 -5.80 15.25
N THR A 35 2.54 -4.52 15.44
CA THR A 35 3.11 -3.40 14.67
C THR A 35 4.21 -2.68 15.45
N ARG A 36 5.21 -2.14 14.73
CA ARG A 36 6.33 -1.41 15.37
C ARG A 36 5.93 -0.05 15.93
N GLN A 37 4.90 0.57 15.36
CA GLN A 37 4.45 1.93 15.68
C GLN A 37 2.92 1.92 15.89
N PRO A 38 2.43 1.51 17.08
CA PRO A 38 0.99 1.31 17.31
C PRO A 38 0.17 2.60 17.18
N LEU A 39 0.68 3.74 17.67
CA LEU A 39 0.01 5.04 17.51
C LEU A 39 -0.08 5.44 16.03
N GLY A 40 0.98 5.18 15.27
CA GLY A 40 1.01 5.41 13.83
C GLY A 40 0.04 4.51 13.07
N LEU A 41 -0.18 3.26 13.52
CA LEU A 41 -1.18 2.36 12.95
C LEU A 41 -2.58 2.96 13.09
N ILE A 42 -2.93 3.49 14.26
CA ILE A 42 -4.24 4.12 14.50
C ILE A 42 -4.42 5.34 13.59
N ALA A 43 -3.42 6.22 13.51
CA ALA A 43 -3.45 7.38 12.62
C ALA A 43 -3.64 6.97 11.15
N ASN A 44 -2.92 5.94 10.71
CA ASN A 44 -3.01 5.39 9.37
C ASN A 44 -4.38 4.75 9.07
N ILE A 45 -4.96 4.00 10.01
CA ILE A 45 -6.33 3.46 9.91
C ILE A 45 -7.31 4.59 9.63
N LEU A 46 -7.24 5.70 10.39
CA LEU A 46 -8.12 6.86 10.21
C LEU A 46 -7.89 7.56 8.86
N MET A 47 -6.63 7.77 8.48
CA MET A 47 -6.29 8.40 7.19
C MET A 47 -6.76 7.55 5.99
N VAL A 48 -6.70 6.23 6.08
CA VAL A 48 -7.20 5.33 5.04
C VAL A 48 -8.73 5.29 5.04
N LEU A 49 -9.37 5.29 6.22
CA LEU A 49 -10.82 5.31 6.36
C LEU A 49 -11.43 6.55 5.70
N ILE A 50 -10.92 7.75 6.01
CA ILE A 50 -11.34 9.03 5.42
C ILE A 50 -10.90 9.13 3.94
N GLY A 51 -9.97 8.28 3.52
CA GLY A 51 -9.53 8.16 2.14
C GLY A 51 -8.49 9.21 1.74
N ILE A 52 -7.70 9.70 2.69
CA ILE A 52 -6.53 10.54 2.40
C ILE A 52 -5.37 9.65 1.94
N ARG A 53 -5.20 8.49 2.59
CA ARG A 53 -4.16 7.50 2.28
C ARG A 53 -4.75 6.18 1.76
N THR A 54 -3.87 5.32 1.27
CA THR A 54 -4.16 3.92 0.91
C THR A 54 -3.17 2.99 1.60
N TRP A 55 -3.50 1.71 1.79
CA TRP A 55 -2.56 0.77 2.39
C TRP A 55 -1.37 0.49 1.50
N VAL A 56 -1.57 0.47 0.17
CA VAL A 56 -0.52 0.17 -0.81
C VAL A 56 -0.54 1.22 -1.91
N GLY A 57 0.56 1.92 -2.08
CA GLY A 57 0.77 2.95 -3.08
C GLY A 57 2.18 2.93 -3.64
N TYR A 58 2.50 3.85 -4.55
CA TYR A 58 3.84 3.87 -5.15
C TYR A 58 4.90 4.31 -4.15
N SER A 59 6.14 3.83 -4.34
CA SER A 59 7.29 4.41 -3.67
C SER A 59 7.50 5.85 -4.18
N ILE A 60 7.66 6.81 -3.27
CA ILE A 60 7.98 8.20 -3.62
C ILE A 60 9.38 8.22 -4.24
N GLN A 61 9.49 8.65 -5.49
CA GLN A 61 10.78 8.90 -6.14
C GLN A 61 10.83 10.36 -6.60
N PRO A 62 11.79 11.17 -6.10
CA PRO A 62 11.83 12.60 -6.36
C PRO A 62 12.07 12.96 -7.84
N ASN A 63 12.60 12.04 -8.66
CA ASN A 63 12.97 12.29 -10.06
C ASN A 63 12.33 11.30 -11.05
N SER A 64 11.10 10.86 -10.81
CA SER A 64 10.44 9.91 -11.72
C SER A 64 10.04 10.58 -13.05
N GLU A 65 10.86 10.44 -14.09
CA GLU A 65 10.53 10.84 -15.47
C GLU A 65 9.35 10.04 -16.07
N ARG A 66 8.99 8.91 -15.45
CA ARG A 66 7.94 8.00 -15.95
C ARG A 66 6.58 8.35 -15.33
N LYS A 67 5.64 8.76 -16.18
CA LYS A 67 4.26 9.09 -15.78
C LYS A 67 3.51 7.87 -15.24
N LEU A 68 3.44 7.74 -13.91
CA LEU A 68 2.55 6.78 -13.23
C LEU A 68 1.13 7.37 -13.13
N PRO A 69 0.08 6.55 -13.26
CA PRO A 69 -1.29 7.03 -13.10
C PRO A 69 -1.52 7.46 -11.65
N GLY A 70 -2.02 8.68 -11.42
CA GLY A 70 -2.09 9.29 -10.09
C GLY A 70 -2.76 8.40 -9.04
N LEU A 71 -2.07 8.07 -7.96
CA LEU A 71 -2.56 7.23 -6.87
C LEU A 71 -2.33 7.95 -5.55
N LYS A 72 -3.21 7.72 -4.57
CA LYS A 72 -3.02 8.27 -3.21
C LYS A 72 -1.72 7.73 -2.61
N GLN A 73 -1.15 8.49 -1.68
CA GLN A 73 0.04 8.06 -0.95
C GLN A 73 -0.26 6.75 -0.21
N GLY A 74 0.59 5.76 -0.46
CA GLY A 74 0.55 4.47 0.20
C GLY A 74 1.32 4.47 1.50
N ILE A 75 0.79 3.79 2.51
CA ILE A 75 1.55 3.49 3.72
C ILE A 75 2.64 2.46 3.38
N LEU A 76 2.25 1.37 2.71
CA LEU A 76 3.15 0.39 2.12
C LEU A 76 3.34 0.65 0.63
N THR A 77 4.41 0.08 0.11
CA THR A 77 4.82 0.14 -1.29
C THR A 77 5.03 -1.27 -1.83
N PRO A 78 5.02 -1.47 -3.16
CA PRO A 78 5.36 -2.76 -3.76
C PRO A 78 6.69 -3.35 -3.28
N ALA A 79 7.64 -2.50 -2.86
CA ALA A 79 8.92 -2.93 -2.31
C ALA A 79 8.79 -3.66 -0.96
N ASP A 80 7.74 -3.36 -0.18
CA ASP A 80 7.52 -3.98 1.14
C ASP A 80 7.13 -5.47 1.06
N ALA A 81 6.81 -5.98 -0.13
CA ALA A 81 6.70 -7.42 -0.37
C ALA A 81 8.06 -8.14 -0.37
N PHE A 82 9.17 -7.41 -0.47
CA PHE A 82 10.53 -7.98 -0.55
C PHE A 82 11.41 -7.49 0.62
N PRO A 83 11.11 -7.88 1.86
CA PRO A 83 11.94 -7.52 3.00
C PRO A 83 13.34 -8.11 2.81
N ARG A 84 14.39 -7.28 2.93
CA ARG A 84 15.84 -7.60 2.87
C ARG A 84 16.55 -7.45 1.51
N ARG A 85 16.09 -6.55 0.63
CA ARG A 85 16.88 -6.14 -0.53
C ARG A 85 17.02 -4.63 -0.54
N ASP A 86 18.25 -4.14 -0.56
CA ASP A 86 18.54 -2.77 -0.96
C ASP A 86 18.21 -2.67 -2.45
N LEU A 87 16.96 -2.31 -2.73
CA LEU A 87 16.49 -2.15 -4.10
C LEU A 87 17.00 -0.80 -4.60
N ASP A 88 17.67 -0.81 -5.75
CA ASP A 88 18.02 0.41 -6.45
C ASP A 88 16.78 1.18 -6.94
N SER A 89 16.96 2.45 -7.28
CA SER A 89 15.88 3.32 -7.75
C SER A 89 15.15 2.76 -8.98
N ASP A 90 15.89 2.10 -9.87
CA ASP A 90 15.38 1.52 -11.10
C ASP A 90 14.49 0.30 -10.82
N THR A 91 14.89 -0.57 -9.89
CA THR A 91 14.05 -1.71 -9.48
C THR A 91 12.78 -1.23 -8.79
N LEU A 92 12.88 -0.24 -7.89
CA LEU A 92 11.70 0.37 -7.28
C LEU A 92 10.73 0.95 -8.33
N MET A 93 11.28 1.59 -9.37
CA MET A 93 10.48 2.12 -10.47
C MET A 93 9.79 1.00 -11.26
N ASN A 94 10.52 -0.06 -11.58
CA ASN A 94 9.99 -1.21 -12.30
C ASN A 94 8.89 -1.90 -11.49
N LEU A 95 9.03 -2.00 -10.16
CA LEU A 95 7.98 -2.51 -9.29
C LEU A 95 6.73 -1.62 -9.30
N ASN A 96 6.88 -0.30 -9.26
CA ASN A 96 5.75 0.63 -9.38
C ASN A 96 5.03 0.50 -10.74
N LEU A 97 5.78 0.36 -11.84
CA LEU A 97 5.23 0.17 -13.18
C LEU A 97 4.50 -1.16 -13.31
N LEU A 98 5.08 -2.24 -12.79
CA LEU A 98 4.47 -3.56 -12.80
C LEU A 98 3.15 -3.55 -12.02
N TYR A 99 3.17 -2.95 -10.83
CA TYR A 99 1.99 -2.75 -10.00
C TYR A 99 0.92 -1.91 -10.72
N ALA A 100 1.30 -0.81 -11.37
CA ALA A 100 0.38 0.07 -12.11
C ALA A 100 -0.23 -0.60 -13.35
N LYS A 101 0.52 -1.47 -14.05
CA LYS A 101 0.12 -2.12 -15.29
C LYS A 101 -0.70 -3.39 -15.05
N HIS A 102 -0.40 -4.13 -13.99
CA HIS A 102 -0.99 -5.44 -13.67
C HIS A 102 -1.59 -5.45 -12.26
N TYR A 103 -2.50 -4.51 -12.01
CA TYR A 103 -3.13 -4.40 -10.70
C TYR A 103 -4.04 -5.60 -10.40
N ARG A 104 -3.85 -6.21 -9.23
CA ARG A 104 -4.68 -7.29 -8.68
C ARG A 104 -4.83 -7.11 -7.18
N ILE A 105 -6.02 -7.43 -6.66
CA ILE A 105 -6.32 -7.37 -5.21
C ILE A 105 -5.36 -8.23 -4.40
N MET A 106 -5.00 -9.41 -4.91
CA MET A 106 -4.07 -10.32 -4.23
C MET A 106 -2.67 -9.73 -4.05
N ASN A 107 -2.23 -8.83 -4.93
CA ASN A 107 -0.94 -8.17 -4.77
C ASN A 107 -0.95 -7.28 -3.53
N ASP A 108 -2.03 -6.53 -3.32
CA ASP A 108 -2.19 -5.67 -2.14
C ASP A 108 -2.22 -6.48 -0.85
N ILE A 109 -2.99 -7.57 -0.84
CA ILE A 109 -3.08 -8.46 0.33
C ILE A 109 -1.69 -9.02 0.66
N ASN A 110 -0.95 -9.46 -0.35
CA ASN A 110 0.40 -9.99 -0.15
C ASN A 110 1.36 -8.91 0.37
N ILE A 111 1.32 -7.69 -0.19
CA ILE A 111 2.16 -6.57 0.28
C ILE A 111 1.82 -6.22 1.72
N VAL A 112 0.53 -6.16 2.08
CA VAL A 112 0.09 -5.84 3.45
C VAL A 112 0.45 -6.93 4.44
N PHE A 113 0.35 -8.19 4.05
CA PHE A 113 0.74 -9.32 4.88
C PHE A 113 2.25 -9.32 5.17
N ASN A 114 3.09 -9.16 4.14
CA ASN A 114 4.55 -9.10 4.30
C ASN A 114 5.01 -7.82 5.03
N GLY A 115 4.34 -6.70 4.75
CA GLY A 115 4.61 -5.40 5.36
C GLY A 115 3.88 -5.15 6.67
N PHE A 116 3.19 -6.14 7.25
CA PHE A 116 2.24 -5.93 8.36
C PHE A 116 2.87 -5.17 9.53
N LYS A 117 4.11 -5.53 9.91
CA LYS A 117 4.85 -4.90 11.02
C LYS A 117 5.11 -3.40 10.80
N ASN A 118 5.06 -2.94 9.54
CA ASN A 118 5.34 -1.58 9.11
C ASN A 118 4.06 -0.76 8.84
N LEU A 119 2.86 -1.30 9.05
CA LEU A 119 1.59 -0.58 8.83
C LEU A 119 1.44 0.68 9.69
N GLY A 120 2.23 0.81 10.76
CA GLY A 120 2.27 2.01 11.59
C GLY A 120 3.18 3.13 11.11
N ARG A 121 3.95 2.95 10.02
CA ARG A 121 4.88 3.98 9.55
C ARG A 121 4.15 5.15 8.89
N SER A 122 4.68 6.36 9.03
CA SER A 122 4.09 7.59 8.47
C SER A 122 4.84 8.12 7.26
#